data_AF-A0A1Y4NL07-F1
#
_entry.id   AF-A0A1Y4NL07-F1
#
_cell.length_a   1.000
_cell.length_b   1.000
_cell.length_c   1.000
_cell.angle_alpha   90.00
_cell.angle_beta   90.00
_cell.angle_gamma   90.00
#
_symmetry.space_group_name_H-M   'P 1'
#
loop_
_entity.id
_entity.type
_entity.pdbx_description
1 polymer ?
#
loop_
_entity_poly.entity_id
_entity_poly.type
_entity_poly.pdbx_seq_one_letter_code
_entity_poly.pdbx_strand_id
1 'polypeptide(L)'
;MNSMEREMRKHIPHYGQMKKVASTIGTKKQRTGNRKKKSRLTEISRGSGKPVLCQGVGVTRAARKLFEYEETGLTAQEIRALQERERNLTERIKKLESWE
;
A
#
# COMPACT_ATOMS: atom_id res chain seq x y z
N MET A 1 37.09 -15.32 2.90
CA MET A 1 36.28 -16.51 3.24
C MET A 1 36.57 -16.84 4.70
N ASN A 2 35.58 -16.77 5.58
CA ASN A 2 35.75 -16.95 7.03
C ASN A 2 35.98 -18.44 7.39
N SER A 3 36.68 -18.68 8.50
CA SER A 3 37.07 -20.04 8.94
C SER A 3 35.86 -20.96 9.13
N MET A 4 34.78 -20.42 9.73
CA MET A 4 33.51 -21.13 9.95
C MET A 4 32.87 -21.65 8.65
N GLU A 5 32.92 -20.88 7.57
CA GLU A 5 32.31 -21.26 6.30
C GLU A 5 33.08 -22.39 5.59
N ARG A 6 34.41 -22.40 5.77
CA ARG A 6 35.25 -23.50 5.28
C ARG A 6 34.91 -24.80 6.00
N GLU A 7 34.64 -24.74 7.30
CA GLU A 7 34.28 -25.90 8.10
C GLU A 7 32.87 -26.40 7.78
N MET A 8 31.88 -25.49 7.68
CA MET A 8 30.52 -25.86 7.30
C MET A 8 30.45 -26.55 5.92
N ARG A 9 31.28 -26.13 4.96
CA ARG A 9 31.33 -26.75 3.64
C ARG A 9 31.87 -28.18 3.63
N LYS A 10 32.67 -28.58 4.63
CA LYS A 10 33.18 -29.96 4.75
C LYS A 10 32.11 -30.92 5.26
N HIS A 11 31.29 -30.45 6.22
CA HIS A 11 30.33 -31.30 6.94
C HIS A 11 28.92 -31.26 6.36
N ILE A 12 28.55 -30.20 5.64
CA ILE A 12 27.21 -30.04 5.08
C ILE A 12 27.25 -30.31 3.57
N PRO A 13 26.68 -31.43 3.10
CA PRO A 13 26.52 -31.69 1.68
C PRO A 13 25.75 -30.55 1.00
N HIS A 14 26.18 -30.16 -0.21
CA HIS A 14 25.54 -29.10 -0.99
C HIS A 14 25.49 -27.70 -0.34
N TYR A 15 26.28 -27.45 0.71
CA TYR A 15 26.32 -26.16 1.43
C TYR A 15 26.47 -24.93 0.51
N GLY A 16 27.33 -25.02 -0.52
CA GLY A 16 27.53 -23.94 -1.48
C GLY A 16 26.28 -23.60 -2.30
N GLN A 17 25.43 -24.60 -2.60
CA GLN A 17 24.16 -24.41 -3.32
C GLN A 17 23.12 -23.80 -2.37
N MET A 18 23.00 -24.33 -1.15
CA MET A 18 22.10 -23.79 -0.12
C MET A 18 22.40 -22.33 0.20
N LYS A 19 23.68 -21.94 0.33
CA LYS A 19 24.09 -20.55 0.59
C LYS A 19 23.67 -19.61 -0.55
N LYS A 20 23.84 -20.03 -1.81
CA LYS A 20 23.38 -19.25 -2.97
C LYS A 20 21.87 -19.03 -2.92
N VAL A 21 21.11 -20.09 -2.65
CA VAL A 21 19.64 -19.99 -2.51
C VAL A 21 19.26 -19.07 -1.36
N ALA A 22 19.88 -19.21 -0.18
CA ALA A 22 19.64 -18.34 0.98
C ALA A 22 19.92 -16.85 0.67
N SER A 23 21.00 -16.54 -0.05
CA SER A 23 21.29 -15.16 -0.48
C SER A 23 20.28 -14.61 -1.49
N THR A 24 19.66 -15.49 -2.28
CA THR A 24 18.60 -15.12 -3.24
C THR A 24 17.27 -14.89 -2.53
N ILE A 25 17.01 -15.62 -1.44
CA ILE A 25 15.81 -15.43 -0.59
C ILE A 25 15.93 -14.14 0.21
N GLY A 26 17.09 -13.85 0.81
CA GLY A 26 17.33 -12.62 1.60
C GLY A 26 17.34 -11.32 0.77
N THR A 27 17.46 -11.42 -0.56
CA THR A 27 17.41 -10.26 -1.49
C THR A 27 16.03 -10.01 -2.10
N LYS A 28 15.00 -10.79 -1.73
CA LYS A 28 13.61 -10.33 -1.85
C LYS A 28 13.38 -9.23 -0.80
N LYS A 29 14.02 -8.09 -1.05
CA LYS A 29 13.58 -6.77 -0.58
C LYS A 29 12.08 -6.77 -0.82
N GLN A 30 11.28 -6.81 0.24
CA GLN A 30 9.88 -6.45 0.16
C GLN A 30 9.87 -5.16 -0.65
N ARG A 31 9.38 -5.23 -1.90
CA ARG A 31 9.06 -4.03 -2.65
C ARG A 31 8.05 -3.36 -1.75
N THR A 32 8.49 -2.36 -0.99
CA THR A 32 7.62 -1.44 -0.30
C THR A 32 6.72 -0.93 -1.40
N GLY A 33 5.51 -1.50 -1.44
CA GLY A 33 4.56 -1.25 -2.50
C GLY A 33 4.46 0.24 -2.62
N ASN A 34 4.83 0.76 -3.79
CA ASN A 34 4.74 2.16 -4.11
C ASN A 34 3.34 2.59 -3.68
N ARG A 35 3.22 3.28 -2.52
CA ARG A 35 1.92 3.70 -1.99
C ARG A 35 1.33 4.50 -3.13
N LYS A 36 0.34 3.94 -3.83
CA LYS A 36 -0.34 4.61 -4.93
C LYS A 36 -0.73 5.97 -4.36
N LYS A 37 -0.02 7.03 -4.76
CA LYS A 37 -0.28 8.38 -4.24
C LYS A 37 -1.74 8.61 -4.54
N LYS A 38 -2.56 8.72 -3.49
CA LYS A 38 -4.01 8.91 -3.63
C LYS A 38 -4.20 10.09 -4.57
N SER A 39 -4.74 9.83 -5.76
CA SER A 39 -4.86 10.79 -6.87
C SER A 39 -5.99 11.77 -6.59
N ARG A 40 -5.83 12.55 -5.53
CA ARG A 40 -6.73 13.66 -5.22
C ARG A 40 -6.60 14.65 -6.38
N LEU A 41 -7.73 14.93 -7.02
CA LEU A 41 -7.80 15.89 -8.12
C LEU A 41 -7.91 17.33 -7.62
N THR A 42 -8.18 17.48 -6.32
CA THR A 42 -8.45 18.74 -5.65
C THR A 42 -7.58 18.93 -4.41
N GLU A 43 -7.14 20.16 -4.19
CA GLU A 43 -6.42 20.62 -3.01
C GLU A 43 -7.10 21.85 -2.40
N ILE A 44 -6.74 22.18 -1.15
CA ILE A 44 -7.20 23.42 -0.53
C ILE A 44 -6.21 24.52 -0.90
N SER A 45 -6.70 25.56 -1.58
CA SER A 45 -5.88 26.71 -1.96
C SER A 45 -5.34 27.40 -0.70
N ARG A 46 -4.02 27.61 -0.64
CA ARG A 46 -3.38 28.26 0.52
C ARG A 46 -3.83 29.70 0.76
N GLY A 47 -4.28 30.41 -0.28
CA GLY A 47 -4.74 31.79 -0.17
C GLY A 47 -6.23 31.90 0.18
N SER A 48 -7.08 31.10 -0.47
CA SER A 48 -8.54 31.24 -0.35
C SER A 48 -9.20 30.25 0.61
N GLY A 49 -8.51 29.18 1.02
CA GLY A 49 -9.09 28.09 1.80
C GLY A 49 -10.13 27.25 1.05
N LYS A 50 -10.40 27.56 -0.22
CA LYS A 50 -11.39 26.87 -1.04
C LYS A 50 -10.78 25.64 -1.73
N PRO A 51 -11.59 24.60 -1.98
CA PRO A 51 -11.15 23.48 -2.81
C PRO A 51 -10.95 23.96 -4.25
N VAL A 52 -9.77 23.72 -4.79
CA VAL A 52 -9.37 24.01 -6.17
C VAL A 52 -8.79 22.76 -6.81
N LEU A 53 -8.78 22.69 -8.14
CA LEU A 53 -8.11 21.61 -8.86
C LEU A 53 -6.59 21.71 -8.68
N CYS A 54 -5.92 20.57 -8.53
CA CYS A 54 -4.46 20.52 -8.47
C CYS A 54 -3.85 20.99 -9.80
N GLN A 55 -2.65 21.58 -9.73
CA GLN A 55 -1.93 22.01 -10.92
C GLN A 55 -1.74 20.85 -11.92
N GLY A 56 -2.07 21.09 -13.19
CA GLY A 56 -2.00 20.08 -14.27
C GLY A 56 -3.20 19.13 -14.34
N VAL A 57 -4.20 19.25 -13.47
CA VAL A 57 -5.47 18.50 -13.60
C VAL A 57 -6.41 19.24 -14.54
N GLY A 58 -6.70 18.63 -15.69
CA GLY A 58 -7.70 19.15 -16.63
C GLY A 58 -9.13 18.99 -16.11
N VAL A 59 -9.99 19.96 -16.44
CA VAL A 59 -11.41 20.02 -16.03
C VAL A 59 -12.17 18.76 -16.47
N THR A 60 -11.94 18.26 -17.68
CA THR A 60 -12.58 17.03 -18.20
C THR A 60 -12.30 15.81 -17.34
N ARG A 61 -11.09 15.71 -16.76
CA ARG A 61 -10.72 14.60 -15.87
C ARG A 61 -11.42 14.73 -14.51
N ALA A 62 -11.57 15.95 -14.01
CA ALA A 62 -12.31 16.22 -12.78
C ALA A 62 -13.82 15.93 -12.95
N ALA A 63 -14.41 16.39 -14.07
CA ALA A 63 -15.81 16.15 -14.40
C ALA A 63 -16.13 14.66 -14.54
N ARG A 64 -15.28 13.89 -15.22
CA ARG A 64 -15.44 12.44 -15.33
C ARG A 64 -15.46 11.75 -13.97
N LYS A 65 -14.55 12.14 -13.08
CA LYS A 65 -14.49 11.58 -11.73
C LYS A 65 -15.71 11.97 -10.90
N LEU A 66 -16.22 13.20 -11.07
CA LEU A 66 -17.45 13.64 -10.42
C LEU A 66 -18.65 12.80 -10.90
N PHE A 67 -18.76 12.61 -12.21
CA PHE A 67 -19.78 11.76 -12.82
C PHE A 67 -19.72 10.32 -12.32
N GLU A 68 -18.53 9.71 -12.27
CA GLU A 68 -18.33 8.36 -11.71
C GLU A 68 -18.82 8.28 -10.24
N TYR A 69 -18.64 9.33 -9.44
CA TYR A 69 -19.17 9.37 -8.07
C TYR A 69 -20.69 9.51 -8.04
N GLU A 70 -21.27 10.38 -8.88
CA GLU A 70 -22.72 10.56 -8.97
C GLU A 70 -23.42 9.28 -9.45
N GLU A 71 -22.81 8.54 -10.38
CA GLU A 71 -23.30 7.22 -10.83
C GLU A 71 -23.37 6.18 -9.71
N THR A 72 -22.54 6.29 -8.67
CA THR A 72 -22.65 5.37 -7.51
C THR A 72 -23.97 5.54 -6.76
N GLY A 73 -24.68 6.65 -6.95
CA GLY A 73 -25.91 6.99 -6.23
C GLY A 73 -25.72 7.23 -4.73
N LEU A 74 -24.47 7.20 -4.25
CA LEU A 74 -24.13 7.35 -2.84
C LEU A 74 -23.92 8.81 -2.47
N THR A 75 -24.59 9.24 -1.42
CA THR A 75 -24.35 10.54 -0.81
C THR A 75 -23.00 10.57 -0.08
N ALA A 76 -22.44 11.76 0.12
CA ALA A 76 -21.20 11.93 0.87
C ALA A 76 -21.31 11.42 2.32
N GLN A 77 -22.51 11.42 2.91
CA GLN A 77 -22.76 10.88 4.25
C GLN A 77 -22.69 9.36 4.26
N GLU A 78 -23.30 8.69 3.29
CA GLU A 78 -23.27 7.24 3.17
C GLU A 78 -21.86 6.71 2.90
N ILE A 79 -21.08 7.43 2.08
CA ILE A 79 -19.66 7.13 1.87
C ILE A 79 -18.89 7.19 3.20
N ARG A 80 -19.13 8.21 4.03
CA ARG A 80 -18.51 8.31 5.37
C ARG A 80 -18.94 7.15 6.28
N ALA A 81 -20.22 6.79 6.27
CA ALA A 81 -20.73 5.67 7.06
C ALA A 81 -20.14 4.32 6.60
N LEU A 82 -19.90 4.14 5.30
CA LEU A 82 -19.21 2.97 4.75
C LEU A 82 -17.75 2.91 5.19
N GLN A 83 -17.02 4.03 5.11
CA GLN A 83 -15.64 4.12 5.56
C GLN A 83 -15.49 3.81 7.06
N GLU A 84 -16.43 4.27 7.88
CA GLU A 84 -16.40 4.01 9.32
C GLU A 84 -16.69 2.54 9.64
N ARG A 85 -17.66 1.94 8.94
CA ARG A 85 -17.93 0.49 9.04
C ARG A 85 -16.72 -0.34 8.61
N GLU A 86 -16.06 0.01 7.51
CA GLU A 86 -14.86 -0.66 7.03
C GLU A 86 -13.75 -0.64 8.10
N ARG A 87 -13.50 0.51 8.73
CA ARG A 87 -12.51 0.63 9.81
C ARG A 87 -12.85 -0.24 11.01
N ASN A 88 -14.10 -0.19 11.46
CA ASN A 88 -14.55 -0.98 12.60
C ASN A 88 -14.38 -2.49 12.33
N LEU A 89 -14.79 -2.95 11.14
CA LEU A 89 -14.59 -4.34 10.74
C LEU A 89 -13.10 -4.71 10.67
N THR A 90 -12.26 -3.84 10.12
CA THR A 90 -10.81 -4.05 10.05
C THR A 90 -10.19 -4.18 11.44
N GLU A 91 -10.57 -3.31 12.38
CA GLU A 91 -10.12 -3.40 13.77
C GLU A 91 -10.59 -4.69 14.45
N ARG A 92 -11.81 -5.12 14.16
CA ARG A 92 -12.37 -6.36 14.71
C ARG A 92 -11.67 -7.60 14.17
N ILE A 93 -11.37 -7.63 12.88
CA ILE A 93 -10.55 -8.69 12.26
C ILE A 93 -9.16 -8.71 12.89
N LYS A 94 -8.50 -7.55 12.99
CA LYS A 94 -7.17 -7.45 13.60
C LYS A 94 -7.15 -7.93 15.05
N LYS A 95 -8.22 -7.64 15.81
CA LYS A 95 -8.40 -8.22 17.13
C LYS A 95 -8.50 -9.73 17.02
N LEU A 96 -9.40 -10.31 16.23
CA LEU A 96 -9.50 -11.77 16.12
C LEU A 96 -8.19 -12.46 15.70
N GLU A 97 -7.46 -11.90 14.73
CA GLU A 97 -6.16 -12.40 14.27
C GLU A 97 -5.05 -12.31 15.34
N SER A 98 -5.19 -11.45 16.35
CA SER A 98 -4.21 -11.33 17.44
C SER A 98 -4.52 -12.24 18.63
N TRP A 99 -5.61 -13.01 18.58
CA TRP A 99 -5.96 -14.00 19.61
C TRP A 99 -5.63 -15.44 19.17
N GLU A 100 -5.17 -15.64 17.93
CA GLU A 100 -4.41 -16.82 17.47
C GLU A 100 -2.90 -16.64 17.72
#